data_AF-A0AAD4LK36-F1
#
_entry.id   AF-A0AAD4LK36-F1
#
_cell.length_a   1.000
_cell.length_b   1.000
_cell.length_c   1.000
_cell.angle_alpha   90.00
_cell.angle_beta   90.00
_cell.angle_gamma   90.00
#
_symmetry.space_group_name_H-M   'P 1'
#
loop_
_entity.id
_entity.type
_entity.pdbx_description
1 polymer ?
#
loop_
_entity_poly.entity_id
_entity_poly.type
_entity_poly.pdbx_seq_one_letter_code
_entity_poly.pdbx_strand_id
1 'polypeptide(L)'
;MDKRERDTNGSSGDAQVAFPIPKHHDPPPSYTPPGPAAQVPPSGYRVPLGATPGQPFPGIDRTRQAPLTDADGKSPVFLGSAIMEDGSVHPCKIAPSLPAAPCRVPFGGGELEHRGRYDLLPFVPELMEFVVTSRGRVPPGRRPVKGGFEKSGQELYHAVAVVNGVRVPGKTGAHLGGCNIPFGGVEHVVKEKYEIL
;
A
#
# COMPACT_ATOMS: atom_id res chain seq x y z
N MET A 1 38.30 42.93 59.17
CA MET A 1 38.02 43.27 57.76
C MET A 1 38.20 42.00 56.95
N ASP A 2 37.23 41.10 56.89
CA ASP A 2 35.87 41.23 56.35
C ASP A 2 35.86 41.20 54.82
N LYS A 3 35.30 40.10 54.27
CA LYS A 3 34.45 39.93 53.07
C LYS A 3 34.66 38.52 52.46
N ARG A 4 33.69 37.61 52.64
CA ARG A 4 32.55 37.25 51.74
C ARG A 4 32.99 36.23 50.67
N GLU A 5 32.25 35.20 50.28
CA GLU A 5 31.07 34.47 50.73
C GLU A 5 31.14 33.15 49.93
N ARG A 6 30.82 32.01 50.56
CA ARG A 6 30.78 30.70 49.89
C ARG A 6 29.34 30.46 49.44
N ASP A 7 29.12 30.46 48.13
CA ASP A 7 27.85 30.08 47.55
C ASP A 7 27.88 28.66 46.98
N THR A 8 27.03 27.85 47.62
CA THR A 8 26.05 26.91 47.09
C THR A 8 26.44 25.69 46.25
N ASN A 9 25.94 24.58 46.79
CA ASN A 9 25.76 23.24 46.28
C ASN A 9 24.75 23.23 45.12
N GLY A 10 24.98 22.41 44.10
CA GLY A 10 24.09 22.26 42.94
C GLY A 10 24.28 20.93 42.22
N SER A 11 23.74 19.87 42.81
CA SER A 11 23.57 18.54 42.24
C SER A 11 22.81 18.55 40.91
N SER A 12 23.32 17.83 39.90
CA SER A 12 22.56 16.89 39.05
C SER A 12 23.54 16.17 38.14
N GLY A 13 23.76 14.88 38.39
CA GLY A 13 24.58 14.03 37.54
C GLY A 13 23.81 13.61 36.30
N ASP A 14 24.30 13.99 35.12
CA ASP A 14 23.93 13.35 33.87
C ASP A 14 24.58 11.96 33.82
N ALA A 15 23.81 10.95 34.18
CA ALA A 15 24.17 9.56 33.91
C ALA A 15 23.99 9.30 32.41
N GLN A 16 25.09 9.41 31.66
CA GLN A 16 25.18 8.84 30.31
C GLN A 16 25.03 7.32 30.41
N VAL A 17 23.83 6.82 30.12
CA VAL A 17 23.60 5.39 29.90
C VAL A 17 24.19 5.05 28.53
N ALA A 18 25.45 4.62 28.54
CA ALA A 18 26.10 4.04 27.37
C ALA A 18 25.46 2.68 27.07
N PHE A 19 24.69 2.59 25.99
CA PHE A 19 24.22 1.31 25.47
C PHE A 19 25.43 0.54 24.90
N PRO A 20 25.66 -0.73 25.30
CA PRO A 20 26.75 -1.52 24.76
C PRO A 20 26.51 -1.77 23.26
N ILE A 21 27.47 -1.37 22.43
CA ILE A 21 27.51 -1.72 21.01
C ILE A 21 27.82 -3.24 20.91
N PRO A 22 26.94 -4.08 20.36
CA PRO A 22 27.23 -5.49 20.17
C PRO A 22 28.43 -5.65 19.23
N LYS A 23 29.48 -6.35 19.67
CA LYS A 23 30.73 -6.53 18.90
C LYS A 23 30.67 -7.61 17.81
N HIS A 24 29.48 -8.13 17.48
CA HIS A 24 29.34 -9.09 16.39
C HIS A 24 28.01 -8.83 15.66
N HIS A 25 28.11 -8.34 14.43
CA HIS A 25 27.02 -8.40 13.47
C HIS A 25 27.00 -9.83 12.90
N ASP A 26 26.06 -10.65 13.34
CA ASP A 26 25.72 -11.84 12.57
C ASP A 26 25.25 -11.39 11.18
N PRO A 27 25.77 -11.99 10.08
CA PRO A 27 25.25 -11.70 8.76
C PRO A 27 23.74 -12.00 8.75
N PRO A 28 22.93 -11.21 8.01
CA PRO A 28 21.52 -11.53 7.86
C PRO A 28 21.38 -12.96 7.34
N PRO A 29 20.40 -13.74 7.83
CA PRO A 29 20.22 -15.11 7.40
C PRO A 29 20.13 -15.16 5.87
N SER A 30 20.83 -16.10 5.26
CA SER A 30 20.80 -16.31 3.82
C SER A 30 19.37 -16.56 3.38
N TYR A 31 18.88 -15.75 2.44
CA TYR A 31 17.56 -15.94 1.85
C TYR A 31 17.53 -17.29 1.14
N THR A 32 16.83 -18.25 1.74
CA THR A 32 16.51 -19.51 1.09
C THR A 32 15.18 -19.29 0.36
N PRO A 33 15.14 -19.31 -0.98
CA PRO A 33 13.87 -19.20 -1.69
C PRO A 33 12.94 -20.33 -1.21
N PRO A 34 11.67 -20.03 -0.90
CA PRO A 34 10.76 -21.05 -0.44
C PRO A 34 10.56 -22.13 -1.52
N GLY A 35 10.55 -23.40 -1.11
CA GLY A 35 10.20 -24.52 -1.98
C GLY A 35 8.77 -24.42 -2.55
N PRO A 36 8.40 -25.28 -3.50
CA PRO A 36 7.18 -25.17 -4.32
C PRO A 36 5.83 -25.30 -3.59
N ALA A 37 5.80 -25.21 -2.26
CA ALA A 37 4.58 -25.22 -1.45
C ALA A 37 4.57 -24.13 -0.35
N ALA A 38 5.32 -23.04 -0.53
CA ALA A 38 5.11 -21.86 0.31
C ALA A 38 3.69 -21.35 0.10
N GLN A 39 2.88 -21.42 1.16
CA GLN A 39 1.57 -20.81 1.20
C GLN A 39 1.71 -19.38 0.71
N VAL A 40 1.10 -19.09 -0.44
CA VAL A 40 1.02 -17.73 -0.97
C VAL A 40 0.48 -16.87 0.18
N PRO A 41 1.22 -15.84 0.65
CA PRO A 41 0.78 -15.02 1.76
C PRO A 41 -0.66 -14.53 1.53
N PRO A 42 -1.45 -14.25 2.58
CA PRO A 42 -2.80 -13.68 2.38
C PRO A 42 -2.82 -12.42 1.50
N SER A 43 -1.72 -11.66 1.48
CA SER A 43 -1.50 -10.58 0.52
C SER A 43 -1.21 -11.10 -0.89
N GLY A 44 -0.37 -12.12 -1.04
CA GLY A 44 0.09 -12.67 -2.32
C GLY A 44 1.49 -12.17 -2.70
N TYR A 45 2.03 -12.68 -3.80
CA TYR A 45 3.29 -12.17 -4.37
C TYR A 45 3.11 -10.70 -4.79
N ARG A 46 4.15 -9.89 -4.59
CA ARG A 46 4.16 -8.45 -4.85
C ARG A 46 5.44 -8.02 -5.54
N VAL A 47 5.32 -7.07 -6.46
CA VAL A 47 6.44 -6.50 -7.20
C VAL A 47 6.73 -5.09 -6.65
N PRO A 48 7.82 -4.87 -5.91
CA PRO A 48 8.13 -3.57 -5.36
C PRO A 48 8.56 -2.58 -6.45
N LEU A 49 8.04 -1.36 -6.38
CA LEU A 49 8.22 -0.25 -7.32
C LEU A 49 8.33 1.08 -6.58
N GLY A 50 8.80 2.12 -7.28
CA GLY A 50 8.92 3.48 -6.72
C GLY A 50 10.04 3.67 -5.69
N ALA A 51 10.87 2.64 -5.46
CA ALA A 51 12.01 2.73 -4.54
C ALA A 51 13.20 3.53 -5.13
N THR A 52 13.32 3.58 -6.46
CA THR A 52 14.40 4.29 -7.16
C THR A 52 13.81 5.23 -8.20
N PRO A 53 14.03 6.55 -8.09
CA PRO A 53 13.59 7.50 -9.11
C PRO A 53 14.11 7.12 -10.50
N GLY A 54 13.25 7.20 -11.51
CA GLY A 54 13.63 6.90 -12.90
C GLY A 54 13.76 5.41 -13.23
N GLN A 55 13.50 4.50 -12.28
CA GLN A 55 13.43 3.07 -12.60
C GLN A 55 12.34 2.81 -13.65
N PRO A 56 12.64 2.13 -14.77
CA PRO A 56 11.65 1.78 -15.76
C PRO A 56 10.54 0.90 -15.17
N PHE A 57 9.31 1.09 -15.66
CA PHE A 57 8.22 0.20 -15.29
C PHE A 57 8.52 -1.23 -15.77
N PRO A 58 8.31 -2.27 -14.93
CA PRO A 58 8.66 -3.64 -15.29
C PRO A 58 7.84 -4.19 -16.47
N GLY A 59 8.42 -5.19 -17.14
CA GLY A 59 7.76 -5.93 -18.22
C GLY A 59 6.71 -6.93 -17.75
N ILE A 60 6.04 -7.54 -18.73
CA ILE A 60 4.93 -8.49 -18.54
C ILE A 60 5.31 -9.76 -17.77
N ASP A 61 6.59 -10.13 -17.78
CA ASP A 61 7.16 -11.22 -17.01
C ASP A 61 7.00 -11.02 -15.49
N ARG A 62 7.01 -9.76 -15.03
CA ARG A 62 6.82 -9.40 -13.62
C ARG A 62 5.43 -8.88 -13.33
N THR A 63 4.86 -8.06 -14.21
CA THR A 63 3.54 -7.44 -13.97
C THR A 63 2.37 -8.38 -14.17
N ARG A 64 2.58 -9.44 -14.99
CA ARG A 64 1.50 -10.16 -15.69
C ARG A 64 0.68 -9.22 -16.58
N GLN A 65 -0.41 -9.74 -17.15
CA GLN A 65 -1.35 -8.92 -17.92
C GLN A 65 -2.13 -7.98 -16.98
N ALA A 66 -2.32 -6.74 -17.41
CA ALA A 66 -3.15 -5.79 -16.68
C ALA A 66 -4.62 -6.28 -16.65
N PRO A 67 -5.28 -6.32 -15.48
CA PRO A 67 -6.69 -6.71 -15.40
C PRO A 67 -7.66 -5.65 -15.91
N LEU A 68 -7.19 -4.40 -16.07
CA LEU A 68 -8.00 -3.22 -16.34
C LEU A 68 -7.31 -2.32 -17.39
N THR A 69 -8.10 -1.44 -17.99
CA THR A 69 -7.63 -0.38 -18.90
C THR A 69 -8.07 0.99 -18.40
N ASP A 70 -7.28 2.02 -18.66
CA ASP A 70 -7.61 3.40 -18.32
C ASP A 70 -8.74 3.95 -19.23
N ALA A 71 -9.13 5.20 -19.01
CA ALA A 71 -10.23 5.88 -19.72
C ALA A 71 -10.06 5.94 -21.25
N ASP A 72 -8.84 5.78 -21.77
CA ASP A 72 -8.55 5.69 -23.20
C ASP A 72 -8.89 4.32 -23.82
N GLY A 73 -9.28 3.34 -22.99
CA GLY A 73 -9.60 1.97 -23.37
C GLY A 73 -8.40 1.13 -23.83
N LYS A 74 -7.16 1.62 -23.67
CA LYS A 74 -5.94 1.00 -24.22
C LYS A 74 -4.79 0.94 -23.21
N SER A 75 -4.61 2.00 -22.42
CA SER A 75 -3.55 2.09 -21.43
C SER A 75 -3.76 1.05 -20.33
N PRO A 76 -2.75 0.24 -19.98
CA PRO A 76 -2.89 -0.80 -18.97
C PRO A 76 -2.98 -0.22 -17.56
N VAL A 77 -3.91 -0.74 -16.77
CA VAL A 77 -4.11 -0.37 -15.36
C VAL A 77 -3.94 -1.61 -14.48
N PHE A 78 -3.05 -1.49 -13.49
CA PHE A 78 -2.69 -2.55 -12.55
C PHE A 78 -3.18 -2.22 -11.14
N LEU A 79 -3.25 -3.28 -10.34
CA LEU A 79 -3.54 -3.24 -8.91
C LEU A 79 -2.24 -3.04 -8.13
N GLY A 80 -2.28 -2.29 -7.03
CA GLY A 80 -1.16 -2.27 -6.12
C GLY A 80 -1.50 -1.71 -4.76
N SER A 81 -0.46 -1.55 -3.95
CA SER A 81 -0.51 -1.09 -2.57
C SER A 81 0.55 -0.01 -2.36
N ALA A 82 0.13 1.22 -2.07
CA ALA A 82 1.03 2.33 -1.74
C ALA A 82 1.39 2.30 -0.25
N ILE A 83 2.68 2.45 0.05
CA ILE A 83 3.18 2.59 1.42
C ILE A 83 3.23 4.08 1.76
N MET A 84 2.41 4.51 2.70
CA MET A 84 2.26 5.91 3.09
C MET A 84 3.32 6.30 4.12
N GLU A 85 3.56 7.61 4.28
CA GLU A 85 4.55 8.14 5.23
C GLU A 85 4.21 7.84 6.68
N ASP A 86 2.92 7.73 7.02
CA ASP A 86 2.44 7.39 8.35
C ASP A 86 2.45 5.89 8.67
N GLY A 87 3.00 5.07 7.75
CA GLY A 87 3.11 3.62 7.87
C GLY A 87 1.86 2.86 7.46
N SER A 88 0.76 3.54 7.11
CA SER A 88 -0.41 2.88 6.52
C SER A 88 -0.11 2.36 5.11
N VAL A 89 -0.89 1.38 4.65
CA VAL A 89 -0.73 0.78 3.33
C VAL A 89 -2.08 0.78 2.62
N HIS A 90 -2.16 1.44 1.48
CA HIS A 90 -3.43 1.68 0.79
C HIS A 90 -3.46 1.03 -0.60
N PRO A 91 -4.49 0.22 -0.92
CA PRO A 91 -4.73 -0.19 -2.29
C PRO A 91 -4.84 1.00 -3.24
N CYS A 92 -4.18 0.90 -4.40
CA CYS A 92 -3.98 2.00 -5.34
C CYS A 92 -4.18 1.56 -6.79
N LYS A 93 -4.40 2.56 -7.65
CA LYS A 93 -4.35 2.44 -9.11
C LYS A 93 -2.91 2.64 -9.58
N ILE A 94 -2.38 1.69 -10.37
CA ILE A 94 -1.09 1.83 -11.03
C ILE A 94 -1.32 1.91 -12.53
N ALA A 95 -1.04 3.07 -13.13
CA ALA A 95 -1.18 3.32 -14.56
C ALA A 95 0.11 3.95 -15.08
N PRO A 96 1.00 3.17 -15.74
CA PRO A 96 2.32 3.64 -16.20
C PRO A 96 2.26 4.80 -17.19
N SER A 97 1.13 4.98 -17.88
CA SER A 97 0.90 6.06 -18.84
C SER A 97 0.51 7.39 -18.20
N LEU A 98 0.19 7.42 -16.90
CA LEU A 98 -0.19 8.66 -16.22
C LEU A 98 1.01 9.61 -16.08
N PRO A 99 0.79 10.92 -16.23
CA PRO A 99 1.84 11.90 -16.02
C PRO A 99 2.27 11.95 -14.55
N ALA A 100 3.53 12.32 -14.35
CA ALA A 100 4.18 12.62 -13.07
C ALA A 100 4.35 11.47 -12.06
N ALA A 101 3.31 10.66 -11.82
CA ALA A 101 3.37 9.49 -10.95
C ALA A 101 2.40 8.40 -11.45
N PRO A 102 2.87 7.16 -11.63
CA PRO A 102 2.03 6.04 -12.08
C PRO A 102 1.09 5.53 -10.98
N CYS A 103 1.42 5.77 -9.70
CA CYS A 103 0.66 5.30 -8.55
C CYS A 103 -0.31 6.39 -8.05
N ARG A 104 -1.61 6.07 -8.01
CA ARG A 104 -2.69 6.95 -7.58
C ARG A 104 -3.47 6.31 -6.45
N VAL A 105 -3.62 7.03 -5.33
CA VAL A 105 -4.24 6.51 -4.11
C VAL A 105 -5.53 7.29 -3.83
N PRO A 106 -6.67 6.62 -3.59
CA PRO A 106 -7.86 7.26 -3.05
C PRO A 106 -7.61 7.57 -1.56
N PHE A 107 -7.40 8.84 -1.23
CA PHE A 107 -7.02 9.26 0.12
C PHE A 107 -7.50 10.69 0.43
N GLY A 108 -8.15 10.88 1.58
CA GLY A 108 -8.53 12.20 2.08
C GLY A 108 -9.51 12.96 1.18
N GLY A 109 -10.35 12.26 0.40
CA GLY A 109 -11.26 12.87 -0.57
C GLY A 109 -10.64 13.15 -1.93
N GLY A 110 -9.34 12.91 -2.12
CA GLY A 110 -8.60 13.20 -3.35
C GLY A 110 -8.02 11.98 -4.04
N GLU A 111 -7.60 12.17 -5.30
CA GLU A 111 -6.68 11.27 -6.00
C GLU A 111 -5.24 11.72 -5.74
N LEU A 112 -4.62 11.12 -4.73
CA LEU A 112 -3.24 11.43 -4.37
C LEU A 112 -2.26 10.82 -5.40
N GLU A 113 -1.36 11.64 -5.95
CA GLU A 113 -0.20 11.13 -6.70
C GLU A 113 0.89 10.67 -5.74
N HIS A 114 1.04 9.35 -5.61
CA HIS A 114 2.01 8.75 -4.71
C HIS A 114 3.37 8.62 -5.38
N ARG A 115 4.40 9.23 -4.77
CA ARG A 115 5.78 9.27 -5.28
C ARG A 115 6.74 8.38 -4.50
N GLY A 116 6.25 7.74 -3.44
CA GLY A 116 7.04 6.81 -2.62
C GLY A 116 7.01 5.37 -3.15
N ARG A 117 7.43 4.44 -2.29
CA ARG A 117 7.36 3.00 -2.59
C ARG A 117 5.92 2.52 -2.67
N TYR A 118 5.66 1.65 -3.64
CA TYR A 118 4.41 0.91 -3.76
C TYR A 118 4.70 -0.48 -4.31
N ASP A 119 3.80 -1.41 -4.03
CA ASP A 119 3.93 -2.80 -4.40
C ASP A 119 2.81 -3.16 -5.39
N LEU A 120 3.16 -3.53 -6.62
CA LEU A 120 2.20 -4.02 -7.62
C LEU A 120 1.75 -5.44 -7.25
N LEU A 121 0.45 -5.68 -7.37
CA LEU A 121 -0.18 -6.99 -7.27
C LEU A 121 -0.39 -7.56 -8.69
N PRO A 122 0.37 -8.60 -9.11
CA PRO A 122 0.09 -9.27 -10.36
C PRO A 122 -1.25 -10.00 -10.26
N PHE A 123 -2.18 -9.69 -11.16
CA PHE A 123 -3.45 -10.41 -11.24
C PHE A 123 -3.22 -11.78 -11.89
N VAL A 124 -3.71 -12.83 -11.24
CA VAL A 124 -3.61 -14.22 -11.70
C VAL A 124 -5.03 -14.78 -11.82
N PRO A 125 -5.62 -14.80 -13.02
CA PRO A 125 -7.01 -15.21 -13.22
C PRO A 125 -7.34 -16.62 -12.71
N GLU A 126 -6.35 -17.49 -12.62
CA GLU A 126 -6.50 -18.86 -12.10
C GLU A 126 -6.64 -18.90 -10.57
N LEU A 127 -6.24 -17.84 -9.87
CA LEU A 127 -6.21 -17.76 -8.41
C LEU A 127 -7.07 -16.63 -7.83
N MET A 128 -7.52 -15.69 -8.67
CA MET A 128 -8.17 -14.46 -8.26
C MET A 128 -9.32 -14.14 -9.20
N GLU A 129 -10.41 -13.63 -8.64
CA GLU A 129 -11.57 -13.19 -9.41
C GLU A 129 -12.21 -11.96 -8.76
N PHE A 130 -12.77 -11.09 -9.57
CA PHE A 130 -13.54 -9.95 -9.09
C PHE A 130 -14.97 -10.39 -8.77
N VAL A 131 -15.38 -10.22 -7.52
CA VAL A 131 -16.71 -10.65 -7.04
C VAL A 131 -17.55 -9.43 -6.67
N VAL A 132 -18.74 -9.34 -7.23
CA VAL A 132 -19.68 -8.25 -6.91
C VAL A 132 -20.05 -8.25 -5.43
N THR A 133 -19.96 -7.08 -4.81
CA THR A 133 -20.33 -6.85 -3.42
C THR A 133 -20.85 -5.42 -3.20
N SER A 134 -21.15 -5.07 -1.96
CA SER A 134 -21.65 -3.76 -1.55
C SER A 134 -21.30 -3.47 -0.10
N ARG A 135 -21.25 -2.20 0.27
CA ARG A 135 -21.19 -1.71 1.65
C ARG A 135 -20.04 -2.28 2.49
N GLY A 136 -18.85 -2.34 1.90
CA GLY A 136 -17.65 -2.92 2.52
C GLY A 136 -17.69 -4.42 2.83
N ARG A 137 -18.70 -5.16 2.36
CA ARG A 137 -18.89 -6.57 2.72
C ARG A 137 -18.00 -7.50 1.91
N VAL A 138 -17.56 -8.58 2.54
CA VAL A 138 -16.98 -9.74 1.87
C VAL A 138 -18.11 -10.70 1.50
N PRO A 139 -18.26 -11.12 0.23
CA PRO A 139 -19.26 -12.12 -0.14
C PRO A 139 -19.05 -13.46 0.59
N PRO A 140 -20.12 -14.17 1.00
CA PRO A 140 -19.99 -15.44 1.70
C PRO A 140 -19.15 -16.47 0.93
N GLY A 141 -18.29 -17.20 1.65
CA GLY A 141 -17.41 -18.22 1.05
C GLY A 141 -16.22 -17.65 0.26
N ARG A 142 -16.03 -16.33 0.22
CA ARG A 142 -14.89 -15.69 -0.44
C ARG A 142 -13.82 -15.27 0.57
N ARG A 143 -12.57 -15.25 0.12
CA ARG A 143 -11.42 -14.73 0.87
C ARG A 143 -10.88 -13.50 0.13
N PRO A 144 -11.04 -12.29 0.68
CA PRO A 144 -10.64 -11.08 -0.04
C PRO A 144 -9.11 -10.95 -0.07
N VAL A 145 -8.58 -10.35 -1.13
CA VAL A 145 -7.14 -10.09 -1.25
C VAL A 145 -6.78 -8.84 -0.46
N LYS A 146 -6.06 -9.03 0.66
CA LYS A 146 -5.58 -7.93 1.49
C LYS A 146 -4.57 -7.08 0.71
N GLY A 147 -4.88 -5.80 0.58
CA GLY A 147 -4.03 -4.82 -0.07
C GLY A 147 -3.38 -3.84 0.91
N GLY A 148 -3.77 -3.85 2.19
CA GLY A 148 -3.10 -3.07 3.22
C GLY A 148 -3.94 -2.87 4.47
N PHE A 149 -3.77 -1.71 5.10
CA PHE A 149 -4.43 -1.31 6.33
C PHE A 149 -4.38 0.21 6.51
N GLU A 150 -5.43 0.76 7.10
CA GLU A 150 -5.45 2.14 7.59
C GLU A 150 -4.48 2.31 8.76
N LYS A 151 -4.12 3.55 9.10
CA LYS A 151 -3.28 3.85 10.28
C LYS A 151 -3.85 3.28 11.59
N SER A 152 -5.17 3.13 11.69
CA SER A 152 -5.87 2.51 12.81
C SER A 152 -5.67 0.99 12.90
N GLY A 153 -5.03 0.37 11.91
CA GLY A 153 -4.86 -1.08 11.78
C GLY A 153 -6.04 -1.78 11.07
N GLN A 154 -7.10 -1.06 10.70
CA GLN A 154 -8.23 -1.64 10.00
C GLN A 154 -7.84 -2.10 8.59
N GLU A 155 -8.19 -3.33 8.24
CA GLU A 155 -7.77 -3.94 6.98
C GLU A 155 -8.42 -3.29 5.76
N LEU A 156 -7.64 -3.22 4.68
CA LEU A 156 -8.06 -2.76 3.37
C LEU A 156 -7.85 -3.87 2.33
N TYR A 157 -8.84 -4.04 1.47
CA TYR A 157 -8.83 -5.03 0.40
C TYR A 157 -8.83 -4.35 -0.98
N HIS A 158 -8.26 -5.02 -1.97
CA HIS A 158 -8.33 -4.56 -3.35
C HIS A 158 -9.78 -4.62 -3.84
N ALA A 159 -10.24 -3.55 -4.47
CA ALA A 159 -11.56 -3.47 -5.05
C ALA A 159 -11.52 -2.69 -6.37
N VAL A 160 -12.55 -2.86 -7.18
CA VAL A 160 -12.76 -2.17 -8.43
C VAL A 160 -14.16 -1.62 -8.45
N ALA A 161 -14.32 -0.37 -8.87
CA ALA A 161 -15.62 0.22 -9.10
C ALA A 161 -15.67 0.92 -10.46
N VAL A 162 -16.88 1.10 -10.98
CA VAL A 162 -17.10 1.78 -12.26
C VAL A 162 -17.40 3.25 -12.00
N VAL A 163 -16.66 4.14 -12.64
CA VAL A 163 -16.93 5.58 -12.70
C VAL A 163 -16.84 6.04 -14.15
N ASN A 164 -17.86 6.73 -14.64
CA ASN A 164 -17.95 7.19 -16.04
C ASN A 164 -17.66 6.09 -17.08
N GLY A 165 -18.11 4.85 -16.81
CA GLY A 165 -17.88 3.70 -17.68
C GLY A 165 -16.49 3.06 -17.58
N VAL A 166 -15.59 3.62 -16.77
CA VAL A 166 -14.22 3.12 -16.55
C VAL A 166 -14.19 2.27 -15.29
N ARG A 167 -13.60 1.07 -15.37
CA ARG A 167 -13.33 0.22 -14.20
C ARG A 167 -12.03 0.69 -13.56
N VAL A 168 -12.11 1.21 -12.34
CA VAL A 168 -10.99 1.83 -11.64
C VAL A 168 -10.68 1.03 -10.36
N PRO A 169 -9.43 0.63 -10.14
CA PRO A 169 -9.05 -0.05 -8.91
C PRO A 169 -8.86 0.93 -7.76
N GLY A 170 -9.11 0.45 -6.54
CA GLY A 170 -8.96 1.20 -5.32
C GLY A 170 -9.10 0.30 -4.09
N LYS A 171 -9.67 0.85 -3.01
CA LYS A 171 -9.72 0.20 -1.70
C LYS A 171 -11.16 -0.01 -1.23
N THR A 172 -11.40 -1.12 -0.53
CA THR A 172 -12.63 -1.35 0.24
C THR A 172 -12.30 -1.91 1.62
N GLY A 173 -13.23 -1.78 2.55
CA GLY A 173 -13.15 -2.31 3.90
C GLY A 173 -14.50 -2.15 4.59
N ALA A 174 -14.78 -3.00 5.57
CA ALA A 174 -16.06 -2.95 6.30
C ALA A 174 -16.32 -1.55 6.91
N HIS A 175 -15.26 -0.91 7.42
CA HIS A 175 -15.30 0.42 8.00
C HIS A 175 -15.47 1.56 6.98
N LEU A 176 -15.12 1.33 5.70
CA LEU A 176 -15.29 2.32 4.63
C LEU A 176 -16.72 2.33 4.07
N GLY A 177 -17.46 1.21 4.20
CA GLY A 177 -18.84 1.11 3.71
C GLY A 177 -18.99 1.21 2.18
N GLY A 178 -17.91 1.04 1.42
CA GLY A 178 -17.89 1.16 -0.04
C GLY A 178 -16.50 1.00 -0.63
N CYS A 179 -16.42 1.04 -1.96
CA CYS A 179 -15.18 1.07 -2.71
C CYS A 179 -14.78 2.54 -2.97
N ASN A 180 -13.59 2.92 -2.53
CA ASN A 180 -13.01 4.23 -2.74
C ASN A 180 -12.02 4.11 -3.89
N ILE A 181 -12.17 4.92 -4.94
CA ILE A 181 -11.36 4.86 -6.17
C ILE A 181 -10.81 6.24 -6.56
N PRO A 182 -9.57 6.33 -7.07
CA PRO A 182 -8.97 7.58 -7.52
C PRO A 182 -9.26 7.80 -9.01
N PHE A 183 -10.06 8.81 -9.35
CA PHE A 183 -10.37 9.14 -10.74
C PHE A 183 -10.62 10.64 -10.93
N GLY A 184 -10.01 11.23 -11.96
CA GLY A 184 -10.23 12.62 -12.33
C GLY A 184 -9.78 13.64 -11.28
N GLY A 185 -8.79 13.31 -10.44
CA GLY A 185 -8.29 14.19 -9.38
C GLY A 185 -9.03 14.07 -8.04
N VAL A 186 -10.09 13.26 -7.95
CA VAL A 186 -10.91 13.11 -6.75
C VAL A 186 -11.03 11.65 -6.30
N GLU A 187 -11.39 11.45 -5.03
CA GLU A 187 -11.79 10.14 -4.50
C GLU A 187 -13.30 9.96 -4.70
N HIS A 188 -13.69 8.95 -5.47
CA HIS A 188 -15.08 8.54 -5.60
C HIS A 188 -15.39 7.39 -4.65
N VAL A 189 -16.56 7.43 -4.00
CA VAL A 189 -17.05 6.36 -3.11
C VAL A 189 -18.25 5.66 -3.73
N VAL A 190 -18.06 4.42 -4.16
CA VAL A 190 -19.12 3.57 -4.73
C VAL A 190 -19.59 2.57 -3.67
N LYS A 191 -20.80 2.77 -3.16
CA LYS A 191 -21.33 1.98 -2.03
C LYS A 191 -21.89 0.62 -2.46
N GLU A 192 -22.35 0.48 -3.69
CA GLU A 192 -23.08 -0.70 -4.15
C GLU A 192 -22.60 -1.18 -5.51
N LYS A 193 -22.75 -2.48 -5.76
CA LYS A 193 -22.42 -3.14 -7.04
C LYS A 193 -20.99 -2.87 -7.55
N TYR A 194 -20.04 -2.67 -6.65
CA TYR A 194 -18.62 -2.71 -6.96
C TYR A 194 -18.09 -4.13 -6.79
N GLU A 195 -16.85 -4.38 -7.20
CA GLU A 195 -16.23 -5.68 -7.11
C GLU A 195 -15.11 -5.68 -6.06
N ILE A 196 -15.06 -6.70 -5.22
CA ILE A 196 -13.90 -6.99 -4.35
C ILE A 196 -13.10 -8.11 -4.99
N LEU A 197 -11.77 -8.04 -4.89
CA LEU A 197 -10.88 -9.10 -5.35
C LEU A 197 -10.70 -10.19 -4.29
#